data_AF-A0A1M7EGA5-F1
#
_entry.id   AF-A0A1M7EGA5-F1
#
_cell.length_a   1.000
_cell.length_b   1.000
_cell.length_c   1.000
_cell.angle_alpha   90.00
_cell.angle_beta   90.00
_cell.angle_gamma   90.00
#
_symmetry.space_group_name_H-M   'P 1'
#
loop_
_entity.id
_entity.type
_entity.pdbx_description
1 polymer ?
#
loop_
_entity_poly.entity_id
_entity_poly.type
_entity_poly.pdbx_seq_one_letter_code
_entity_poly.pdbx_strand_id
1 'polypeptide(L)' 'MQTTGLYDSRQNLLNRQNPTVQVLNIRDVHDRFIIVDDIVYHVGASIKDLGNKLTAFSVLEFLTKEQLLNMIPLQST' A
#
# COMPACT_ATOMS: atom_id res chain seq x y z
N MET A 1 -1.56 -24.32 -5.63
CA MET A 1 -0.85 -24.15 -4.33
C MET A 1 0.64 -24.39 -4.55
N GLN A 2 1.46 -23.35 -4.77
CA GLN A 2 2.92 -23.48 -4.98
C GLN A 2 3.75 -22.34 -4.32
N THR A 3 3.17 -21.51 -3.44
CA THR A 3 3.81 -20.24 -3.02
C THR A 3 4.56 -20.27 -1.68
N THR A 4 4.54 -21.36 -0.92
CA THR A 4 5.08 -21.39 0.45
C THR A 4 6.61 -21.27 0.51
N GLY A 5 7.36 -21.92 -0.40
CA GLY A 5 8.83 -21.95 -0.33
C GLY A 5 9.55 -20.64 -0.71
N LEU A 6 8.95 -19.84 -1.61
CA LEU A 6 9.53 -18.55 -2.01
C LEU A 6 9.33 -17.47 -0.93
N TYR A 7 8.23 -17.60 -0.18
CA TYR A 7 7.83 -16.67 0.87
C TYR A 7 8.79 -16.72 2.07
N ASP A 8 9.11 -17.93 2.54
CA ASP A 8 10.03 -18.16 3.66
C ASP A 8 11.45 -17.70 3.31
N SER A 9 11.88 -17.89 2.06
CA SER A 9 13.20 -17.46 1.58
C SER A 9 13.39 -15.94 1.65
N ARG A 10 12.34 -15.16 1.33
CA ARG A 10 12.40 -13.69 1.40
C ARG A 10 12.39 -13.15 2.81
N GLN A 11 11.57 -13.73 3.71
CA GLN A 11 11.61 -13.34 5.12
C GLN A 11 12.98 -13.60 5.74
N ASN A 12 13.61 -14.73 5.41
CA ASN A 12 14.96 -15.06 5.88
C ASN A 12 16.05 -14.11 5.35
N LEU A 13 15.86 -13.49 4.18
CA LEU A 13 16.79 -12.47 3.68
C LEU A 13 16.64 -11.16 4.45
N LEU A 14 15.40 -10.70 4.68
CA LEU A 14 15.10 -9.49 5.44
C LEU A 14 15.58 -9.60 6.90
N ASN A 15 15.29 -10.73 7.57
CA ASN A 15 15.72 -10.97 8.95
C ASN A 15 17.25 -10.97 9.08
N ARG A 16 17.99 -11.42 8.05
CA ARG A 16 19.47 -11.37 8.04
C ARG A 16 20.01 -9.96 7.89
N GLN A 17 19.37 -9.11 7.08
CA GLN A 17 19.81 -7.73 6.84
C GLN A 17 19.42 -6.79 7.98
N ASN A 18 18.34 -7.11 8.71
CA ASN A 18 17.79 -6.26 9.76
C ASN A 18 17.54 -7.08 11.03
N PRO A 19 18.60 -7.54 11.73
CA PRO A 19 18.48 -8.49 12.85
C PRO A 19 17.69 -7.96 14.05
N THR A 20 17.47 -6.65 14.15
CA THR A 20 16.69 -6.02 15.22
C THR A 20 15.25 -5.67 14.79
N VAL A 21 14.88 -5.91 13.53
CA VAL A 21 13.56 -5.57 12.98
C VAL A 21 12.75 -6.85 12.84
N GLN A 22 11.54 -6.85 13.40
CA GLN A 22 10.59 -7.96 13.24
C GLN A 22 9.71 -7.71 12.02
N VAL A 23 9.66 -8.68 11.10
CA VAL A 23 8.73 -8.65 9.97
C VAL A 23 7.35 -9.11 10.45
N LEU A 24 6.34 -8.24 10.32
CA LEU A 24 4.95 -8.55 10.67
C LEU A 24 4.07 -8.60 9.41
N ASN A 25 3.23 -9.61 9.32
CA ASN A 25 2.23 -9.71 8.27
C ASN A 25 0.94 -9.04 8.70
N ILE A 26 0.52 -8.02 7.93
CA ILE A 26 -0.71 -7.29 8.17
C ILE A 26 -1.57 -7.39 6.92
N ARG A 27 -2.84 -7.78 7.09
CA ARG A 27 -3.81 -7.91 5.98
C ARG A 27 -4.77 -6.73 5.89
N ASP A 28 -4.80 -5.88 6.91
CA ASP A 28 -5.75 -4.77 7.04
C ASP A 28 -5.21 -3.44 6.50
N VAL A 29 -4.27 -3.50 5.55
CA VAL A 29 -3.77 -2.32 4.83
C VAL A 29 -4.55 -2.21 3.52
N HIS A 30 -5.02 -1.00 3.22
CA HIS A 30 -5.79 -0.71 2.02
C HIS A 30 -5.11 0.37 1.20
N ASP A 31 -5.15 0.26 -0.12
CA ASP A 31 -4.72 1.34 -1.01
C ASP A 31 -5.91 2.23 -1.32
N ARG A 32 -6.08 3.30 -0.52
CA ARG A 32 -7.07 4.34 -0.78
C ARG A 32 -6.37 5.56 -1.34
N PHE A 33 -6.98 6.17 -2.35
CA PHE A 33 -6.48 7.40 -2.95
C PHE A 33 -7.48 8.52 -2.73
N ILE A 34 -7.00 9.69 -2.33
CA ILE A 34 -7.79 10.93 -2.23
C ILE A 34 -7.21 11.91 -3.24
N ILE A 35 -8.07 12.49 -4.06
CA ILE A 35 -7.68 13.54 -5.02
C ILE A 35 -8.24 14.85 -4.50
N VAL A 36 -7.37 15.84 -4.29
CA VAL A 36 -7.76 17.22 -4.00
C VAL A 36 -7.10 18.10 -5.04
N ASP A 37 -7.91 18.76 -5.86
CA ASP A 37 -7.48 19.49 -7.05
C ASP A 37 -6.64 18.60 -7.98
N ASP A 38 -5.34 18.86 -8.09
CA ASP A 38 -4.38 18.11 -8.90
C ASP A 38 -3.50 17.15 -8.10
N ILE A 39 -3.65 17.16 -6.77
CA ILE A 39 -2.78 16.41 -5.86
C ILE A 39 -3.42 15.07 -5.53
N VAL A 40 -2.64 14.00 -5.69
CA VAL A 40 -3.02 12.64 -5.31
C VAL A 40 -2.39 12.29 -3.97
N TYR A 41 -3.21 11.92 -3.01
CA TYR A 41 -2.78 11.41 -1.71
C TYR A 41 -3.03 9.90 -1.63
N HIS A 42 -2.07 9.16 -1.10
CA HIS A 42 -2.22 7.75 -0.72
C HIS A 42 -2.49 7.64 0.78
N VAL A 43 -3.50 6.85 1.12
CA VAL A 43 -3.90 6.54 2.49
C VAL A 43 -3.95 5.03 2.66
N GLY A 44 -3.05 4.49 3.48
CA GLY A 44 -2.87 3.06 3.73
C GLY A 44 -3.94 2.39 4.61
N ALA A 45 -4.97 3.13 5.03
CA ALA A 45 -6.02 2.66 5.93
C ALA A 45 -7.37 3.30 5.58
N SER A 46 -8.44 2.88 6.27
CA SER A 46 -9.71 3.59 6.16
C SER A 46 -9.61 4.97 6.85
N ILE A 47 -10.29 5.99 6.31
CA ILE A 47 -10.23 7.36 6.85
C ILE A 47 -10.65 7.41 8.33
N LYS A 48 -11.66 6.60 8.72
CA LYS A 48 -12.11 6.49 10.12
C LYS A 48 -11.08 5.83 11.06
N ASP A 49 -10.11 5.12 10.50
CA ASP A 49 -9.06 4.42 11.24
C ASP A 49 -7.73 5.22 11.25
N LEU A 50 -7.68 6.37 10.56
CA LEU A 50 -6.50 7.22 10.50
C LEU A 50 -6.09 7.68 11.90
N GLY A 51 -4.87 7.36 12.32
CA GLY A 51 -4.33 7.67 13.66
C GLY A 51 -4.63 6.60 14.74
N ASN A 52 -5.60 5.71 14.52
CA ASN A 52 -5.92 4.62 15.44
C ASN A 52 -5.33 3.26 15.01
N LYS A 53 -5.01 3.10 13.72
CA LYS A 53 -4.32 1.92 13.17
C LYS A 53 -3.04 2.33 12.47
N LEU A 54 -2.17 1.33 12.21
CA LEU A 54 -0.99 1.51 11.36
C LEU A 54 -1.44 2.05 9.99
N THR A 55 -1.09 3.30 9.73
CA THR A 55 -1.50 4.02 8.52
C THR A 55 -0.30 4.69 7.91
N ALA A 56 -0.09 4.48 6.61
CA ALA A 56 0.79 5.32 5.80
C ALA A 56 -0.03 6.44 5.17
N PHE A 57 0.52 7.66 5.16
CA PHE A 57 -0.02 8.80 4.42
C PHE A 57 1.10 9.43 3.61
N SER A 58 0.87 9.66 2.32
CA SER A 58 1.86 10.31 1.46
C SER A 58 1.20 11.09 0.33
N VAL A 59 1.88 12.15 -0.12
CA VAL A 59 1.60 12.81 -1.40
C VAL A 59 2.31 12.02 -2.50
N LEU A 60 1.60 11.66 -3.56
CA LEU A 60 2.17 10.94 -4.69
C LEU A 60 2.65 11.93 -5.76
N GLU A 61 3.92 12.32 -5.69
CA GLU A 61 4.51 13.27 -6.65
C GLU A 61 4.76 12.67 -8.04
N PHE A 62 4.82 11.34 -8.14
CA PHE A 62 5.13 10.63 -9.39
C PHE A 62 3.88 10.25 -10.20
N LEU A 63 2.67 10.53 -9.70
CA LEU A 63 1.42 10.09 -10.28
C LEU A 63 0.44 11.27 -10.40
N THR A 64 0.01 11.60 -11.61
CA THR A 64 -1.01 12.63 -11.82
C THR A 64 -2.43 12.08 -11.59
N LYS A 65 -3.39 12.97 -11.35
CA LYS A 65 -4.80 12.57 -11.20
C LYS A 65 -5.34 11.85 -12.44
N GLU A 66 -4.97 12.28 -13.65
CA GLU A 66 -5.42 11.67 -14.91
C GLU A 66 -4.87 10.26 -15.06
N GLN A 67 -3.59 10.08 -14.75
CA GLN A 67 -2.95 8.76 -14.78
C GLN A 67 -3.64 7.80 -13.82
N LEU A 68 -3.97 8.25 -12.60
CA LEU A 68 -4.71 7.44 -11.63
C LEU A 68 -6.13 7.11 -12.12
N LEU A 69 -6.87 8.09 -12.64
CA LEU A 69 -8.24 7.89 -13.12
C LEU A 69 -8.30 6.91 -14.31
N ASN A 70 -7.30 6.93 -15.19
CA ASN A 70 -7.19 5.98 -16.29
C ASN A 70 -6.95 4.52 -15.84
N MET A 71 -6.52 4.30 -14.60
CA MET A 71 -6.36 2.96 -14.04
C MET A 71 -7.68 2.35 -13.55
N ILE A 72 -8.73 3.17 -13.39
CA ILE A 72 -10.04 2.67 -13.01
C ILE A 72 -10.69 2.09 -14.27
N PRO A 73 -11.06 0.79 -14.27
CA PRO A 73 -11.71 0.20 -15.43
C PRO A 73 -12.99 0.96 -15.74
N LEU A 74 -13.08 1.49 -16.96
CA LEU A 74 -14.29 2.10 -17.48
C LEU A 74 -15.39 1.03 -17.40
N GLN A 75 -16.43 1.28 -16.62
CA GLN A 75 -17.62 0.44 -16.68
C GLN A 75 -18.22 0.64 -18.07
N SER A 76 -18.22 -0.43 -18.88
CA SER A 76 -18.88 -0.47 -20.18
C SER A 76 -20.32 0.01 -20.00
N THR A 77 -20.64 1.19 -20.53
CA THR A 77 -22.01 1.70 -20.57
C THR A 77 -22.84 0.90 -21.56
#